data_AF-F8VZX9-F1
#
_entry.id   AF-F8VZX9-F1
#
_cell.length_a   1.000
_cell.length_b   1.000
_cell.length_c   1.000
_cell.angle_alpha   90.00
_cell.angle_beta   90.00
_cell.angle_gamma   90.00
#
_symmetry.space_group_name_H-M   'P 1'
#
loop_
_entity.id
_entity.type
_entity.pdbx_description
1 polymer ?
#
loop_
_entity_poly.entity_id
_entity_poly.type
_entity_poly.pdbx_seq_one_letter_code
_entity_poly.pdbx_strand_id
1 'polypeptide(L)'
;MCGFCVGLISAKVQTDPPSVPICDLYPNGVFPKGQECEYPPTQDGRTAAWRTTSEEKKALDQASEEIWNDFREAAEAHRQVRKYVMSWIKPGMTMIEICEKLEDCSRKLIKENGLNAGLAFPTGCSLNNCAAHYTPNAGDTTVLQYDDICKIDFGTHISGKFL
;
A
#
# COMPACT_ATOMS: atom_id res chain seq x y z
N MET A 1 -29.26 37.13 5.41
CA MET A 1 -27.99 36.80 6.10
C MET A 1 -27.64 35.35 5.81
N CYS A 2 -26.40 35.12 5.36
CA CYS A 2 -25.67 33.86 5.17
C CYS A 2 -26.39 32.63 4.60
N GLY A 3 -26.29 32.46 3.28
CA GLY A 3 -26.24 31.13 2.66
C GLY A 3 -24.84 30.56 2.83
N PHE A 4 -24.73 29.40 3.47
CA PHE A 4 -23.50 28.62 3.54
C PHE A 4 -23.15 28.13 2.13
N CYS A 5 -22.09 28.70 1.57
CA CYS A 5 -21.47 28.19 0.35
C CYS A 5 -20.71 26.91 0.75
N VAL A 6 -21.27 25.73 0.44
CA VAL A 6 -20.53 24.47 0.52
C VAL A 6 -19.45 24.55 -0.55
N GLY A 7 -18.24 24.94 -0.15
CA GLY A 7 -17.10 25.00 -1.05
C GLY A 7 -16.88 23.63 -1.66
N LEU A 8 -16.93 23.56 -3.00
CA LEU A 8 -16.44 22.42 -3.77
C LEU A 8 -14.96 22.21 -3.40
N ILE A 9 -14.68 21.26 -2.51
CA ILE A 9 -13.31 20.84 -2.22
C ILE A 9 -12.81 20.18 -3.51
N SER A 10 -11.95 20.88 -4.25
CA SER A 10 -11.26 20.31 -5.40
C SER A 10 -10.52 19.07 -4.94
N ALA A 11 -10.75 17.92 -5.58
CA ALA A 11 -9.99 16.71 -5.30
C ALA A 11 -8.50 17.03 -5.49
N LYS A 12 -7.69 16.83 -4.43
CA LYS A 12 -6.24 16.92 -4.57
C LYS A 12 -5.79 15.79 -5.51
N VAL A 13 -4.86 16.11 -6.40
CA VAL A 13 -4.25 15.14 -7.32
C VAL A 13 -2.86 14.82 -6.83
N GLN A 14 -2.42 13.58 -7.04
CA GLN A 14 -1.06 13.17 -6.71
C GLN A 14 -0.03 13.94 -7.57
N THR A 15 1.15 14.20 -7.01
CA THR A 15 2.27 14.85 -7.69
C THR A 15 3.17 13.84 -8.40
N ASP A 16 4.11 14.34 -9.22
CA ASP A 16 5.21 13.56 -9.79
C ASP A 16 6.55 14.24 -9.44
N PRO A 17 7.40 13.67 -8.55
CA PRO A 17 7.21 12.39 -7.85
C PRO A 17 6.08 12.43 -6.78
N PRO A 18 5.53 11.28 -6.35
CA PRO A 18 4.45 11.24 -5.37
C PRO A 18 4.85 11.86 -4.02
N SER A 19 4.00 12.74 -3.50
CA SER A 19 4.26 13.46 -2.25
C SER A 19 3.01 13.78 -1.43
N VAL A 20 1.81 13.66 -2.03
CA VAL A 20 0.55 13.93 -1.33
C VAL A 20 0.13 12.66 -0.57
N PRO A 21 -0.11 12.73 0.75
CA PRO A 21 -0.61 11.59 1.52
C PRO A 21 -1.90 11.00 0.95
N ILE A 22 -2.10 9.69 1.11
CA ILE A 22 -3.30 9.02 0.60
C ILE A 22 -4.57 9.59 1.25
N CYS A 23 -4.59 9.81 2.56
CA CYS A 23 -5.72 10.44 3.25
C CYS A 23 -6.14 11.81 2.67
N ASP A 24 -5.18 12.55 2.10
CA ASP A 24 -5.43 13.87 1.51
C ASP A 24 -6.02 13.78 0.09
N LEU A 25 -5.83 12.65 -0.60
CA LEU A 25 -6.44 12.36 -1.90
C LEU A 25 -7.90 11.89 -1.76
N TYR A 26 -8.25 11.29 -0.62
CA TYR A 26 -9.58 10.78 -0.29
C TYR A 26 -10.17 11.52 0.93
N PRO A 27 -10.59 12.79 0.78
CA PRO A 27 -11.02 13.61 1.92
C PRO A 27 -12.31 13.11 2.59
N ASN A 28 -13.05 12.20 1.96
CA ASN A 28 -14.20 11.52 2.54
C ASN A 28 -13.81 10.35 3.48
N GLY A 29 -12.52 10.02 3.57
CA GLY A 29 -12.02 8.89 4.35
C GLY A 29 -12.44 7.52 3.81
N VAL A 30 -12.87 7.42 2.55
CA VAL A 30 -13.26 6.14 1.92
C VAL A 30 -12.24 5.78 0.85
N PHE A 31 -11.45 4.74 1.12
CA PHE A 31 -10.33 4.33 0.26
C PHE A 31 -10.75 3.26 -0.75
N PRO A 32 -10.08 3.22 -1.92
CA PRO A 32 -10.47 2.33 -3.01
C PRO A 32 -10.31 0.86 -2.62
N LYS A 33 -11.37 0.08 -2.87
CA LYS A 33 -11.37 -1.37 -2.72
C LYS A 33 -10.33 -2.02 -3.64
N GLY A 34 -9.80 -3.15 -3.20
CA GLY A 34 -9.01 -4.04 -4.05
C GLY A 34 -9.90 -4.86 -4.99
N GLN A 35 -9.34 -5.92 -5.55
CA GLN A 35 -10.11 -6.90 -6.30
C GLN A 35 -11.03 -7.68 -5.35
N GLU A 36 -12.34 -7.59 -5.55
CA GLU A 36 -13.33 -8.43 -4.87
C GLU A 36 -13.54 -9.72 -5.70
N CYS A 37 -13.39 -10.88 -5.06
CA CYS A 37 -13.51 -12.19 -5.70
C CYS A 37 -14.57 -13.03 -4.99
N GLU A 38 -15.29 -13.85 -5.75
CA GLU A 38 -16.08 -14.92 -5.15
C GLU A 38 -15.14 -15.96 -4.51
N TYR A 39 -15.53 -16.49 -3.35
CA TYR A 39 -14.80 -17.59 -2.74
C TYR A 39 -14.86 -18.84 -3.65
N PRO A 40 -13.81 -19.68 -3.67
CA PRO A 40 -13.81 -20.89 -4.47
C PRO A 40 -14.93 -21.84 -4.05
N PRO A 41 -15.44 -22.67 -4.98
CA PRO A 41 -16.41 -23.70 -4.65
C PRO A 41 -15.88 -24.67 -3.59
N THR A 42 -16.78 -25.20 -2.76
CA THR A 42 -16.46 -26.27 -1.82
C THR A 42 -16.29 -27.61 -2.53
N GLN A 43 -15.73 -28.61 -1.84
CA GLN A 43 -15.47 -29.94 -2.40
C GLN A 43 -16.72 -30.64 -2.95
N ASP A 44 -17.91 -30.30 -2.42
CA ASP A 44 -19.21 -30.79 -2.86
C ASP A 44 -19.80 -29.98 -4.04
N GLY A 45 -19.04 -29.05 -4.60
CA GLY A 45 -19.40 -28.28 -5.80
C GLY A 45 -20.30 -27.06 -5.54
N ARG A 46 -20.64 -26.74 -4.29
CA ARG A 46 -21.45 -25.55 -3.97
C ARG A 46 -20.61 -24.28 -4.16
N THR A 47 -21.22 -23.27 -4.80
CA THR A 47 -20.59 -21.96 -5.02
C THR A 47 -20.77 -21.05 -3.81
N ALA A 48 -20.04 -19.94 -3.77
CA ALA A 48 -20.09 -18.97 -2.68
C ALA A 48 -20.86 -17.69 -3.02
N ALA A 49 -21.48 -17.63 -4.20
CA ALA A 49 -22.31 -16.50 -4.67
C ALA A 49 -23.35 -16.02 -3.65
N TRP A 50 -23.88 -16.94 -2.82
CA TRP A 50 -24.84 -16.61 -1.77
C TRP A 50 -24.28 -15.64 -0.71
N ARG A 51 -22.96 -15.60 -0.50
CA ARG A 51 -22.31 -14.69 0.46
C ARG A 51 -22.45 -13.23 0.05
N THR A 52 -22.47 -12.96 -1.25
CA THR A 52 -22.61 -11.60 -1.81
C THR A 52 -24.02 -11.03 -1.59
N THR A 53 -25.03 -11.89 -1.53
CA THR A 53 -26.44 -11.47 -1.38
C THR A 53 -27.01 -11.68 0.02
N SER A 54 -26.36 -12.49 0.87
CA SER A 54 -26.83 -12.78 2.23
C SER A 54 -26.83 -11.52 3.10
N GLU A 55 -28.01 -11.12 3.59
CA GLU A 55 -28.17 -9.93 4.44
C GLU A 55 -27.41 -10.04 5.76
N GLU A 56 -27.36 -11.24 6.36
CA GLU A 56 -26.54 -11.50 7.55
C GLU A 56 -25.05 -11.25 7.28
N LYS A 57 -24.53 -11.71 6.13
CA LYS A 57 -23.11 -11.54 5.78
C LYS A 57 -22.79 -10.11 5.40
N LYS A 58 -23.68 -9.39 4.71
CA LYS A 58 -23.53 -7.95 4.47
C LYS A 58 -23.47 -7.16 5.77
N ALA A 59 -24.34 -7.46 6.73
CA ALA A 59 -24.34 -6.78 8.03
C ALA A 59 -23.03 -7.04 8.80
N LEU A 60 -22.52 -8.28 8.78
CA LEU A 60 -21.23 -8.62 9.40
C LEU A 60 -20.05 -7.94 8.71
N ASP A 61 -20.05 -7.85 7.38
CA ASP A 61 -19.00 -7.19 6.59
C ASP A 61 -18.97 -5.69 6.89
N GLN A 62 -20.15 -5.05 6.86
CA GLN A 62 -20.31 -3.63 7.19
C GLN A 62 -19.88 -3.29 8.63
N ALA A 63 -20.04 -4.22 9.57
CA ALA A 63 -19.59 -4.04 10.95
C ALA A 63 -18.06 -3.98 11.10
N SER A 64 -17.30 -4.46 10.11
CA SER A 64 -15.84 -4.40 10.07
C SER A 64 -15.30 -3.39 9.04
N GLU A 65 -16.16 -2.53 8.50
CA GLU A 65 -15.80 -1.65 7.37
C GLU A 65 -14.63 -0.71 7.68
N GLU A 66 -14.49 -0.23 8.92
CA GLU A 66 -13.34 0.59 9.33
C GLU A 66 -12.01 -0.18 9.21
N ILE A 67 -12.01 -1.46 9.60
CA ILE A 67 -10.83 -2.33 9.47
C ILE A 67 -10.47 -2.52 7.99
N TRP A 68 -11.47 -2.78 7.14
CA TRP A 68 -11.23 -2.92 5.71
C TRP A 68 -10.75 -1.63 5.07
N ASN A 69 -11.25 -0.50 5.54
CA ASN A 69 -10.87 0.81 5.04
C ASN A 69 -9.41 1.15 5.39
N ASP A 70 -8.93 0.82 6.60
CA ASP A 70 -7.52 0.94 6.98
C ASP A 70 -6.61 0.10 6.08
N PHE A 71 -6.99 -1.16 5.78
CA PHE A 71 -6.26 -1.98 4.80
C PHE A 71 -6.24 -1.33 3.41
N ARG A 72 -7.34 -0.71 2.97
CA ARG A 72 -7.44 -0.06 1.66
C ARG A 72 -6.57 1.20 1.56
N GLU A 73 -6.44 1.97 2.64
CA GLU A 73 -5.52 3.11 2.70
C GLU A 73 -4.06 2.66 2.54
N ALA A 74 -3.63 1.69 3.36
CA ALA A 74 -2.30 1.09 3.25
C ALA A 74 -2.07 0.49 1.84
N ALA A 75 -3.07 -0.22 1.30
CA ALA A 75 -3.04 -0.76 -0.07
C ALA A 75 -2.80 0.31 -1.13
N GLU A 76 -3.45 1.46 -1.01
CA GLU A 76 -3.31 2.55 -1.97
C GLU A 76 -1.94 3.22 -1.87
N ALA A 77 -1.41 3.40 -0.64
CA ALA A 77 -0.04 3.88 -0.45
C ALA A 77 0.96 2.93 -1.12
N HIS A 78 0.87 1.63 -0.83
CA HIS A 78 1.73 0.62 -1.43
C HIS A 78 1.62 0.60 -2.97
N ARG A 79 0.41 0.73 -3.54
CA ARG A 79 0.21 0.80 -5.01
C ARG A 79 0.93 1.98 -5.64
N GLN A 80 0.84 3.16 -5.04
CA GLN A 80 1.49 4.37 -5.56
C GLN A 80 3.01 4.32 -5.38
N VAL A 81 3.50 3.87 -4.22
CA VAL A 81 4.94 3.69 -3.98
C VAL A 81 5.54 2.70 -4.98
N ARG A 82 4.98 1.48 -5.13
CA ARG A 82 5.57 0.48 -6.05
C ARG A 82 5.54 0.96 -7.51
N LYS A 83 4.49 1.69 -7.91
CA LYS A 83 4.41 2.30 -9.24
C LYS A 83 5.53 3.31 -9.46
N TYR A 84 5.81 4.13 -8.45
CA TYR A 84 6.93 5.06 -8.48
C TYR A 84 8.29 4.34 -8.51
N VAL A 85 8.50 3.33 -7.67
CA VAL A 85 9.76 2.54 -7.64
C VAL A 85 10.09 1.96 -9.00
N MET A 86 9.10 1.35 -9.67
CA MET A 86 9.27 0.78 -11.01
C MET A 86 9.69 1.80 -12.08
N SER A 87 9.48 3.11 -11.87
CA SER A 87 9.85 4.12 -12.87
C SER A 87 11.33 4.51 -12.84
N TRP A 88 12.05 4.20 -11.75
CA TRP A 88 13.43 4.65 -11.56
C TRP A 88 14.42 3.60 -11.07
N ILE A 89 13.96 2.47 -10.52
CA ILE A 89 14.85 1.38 -10.11
C ILE A 89 15.60 0.86 -11.33
N LYS A 90 16.93 0.84 -11.26
CA LYS A 90 17.79 0.43 -12.37
C LYS A 90 19.14 -0.10 -11.88
N PRO A 91 19.80 -0.95 -12.67
CA PRO A 91 21.18 -1.33 -12.41
C PRO A 91 22.09 -0.11 -12.25
N GLY A 92 23.11 -0.23 -11.39
CA GLY A 92 24.04 0.84 -11.04
C GLY A 92 23.63 1.65 -9.80
N MET A 93 22.42 1.47 -9.29
CA MET A 93 22.02 2.02 -7.98
C MET A 93 22.48 1.10 -6.85
N THR A 94 22.94 1.66 -5.75
CA THR A 94 23.17 0.91 -4.52
C THR A 94 21.85 0.44 -3.93
N MET A 95 21.88 -0.68 -3.20
CA MET A 95 20.67 -1.17 -2.51
C MET A 95 20.18 -0.14 -1.47
N ILE A 96 21.10 0.59 -0.83
CA ILE A 96 20.77 1.66 0.12
C ILE A 96 19.96 2.77 -0.57
N GLU A 97 20.43 3.29 -1.71
CA GLU A 97 19.71 4.33 -2.46
C GLU A 97 18.31 3.88 -2.89
N ILE A 98 18.15 2.60 -3.23
CA ILE A 98 16.85 2.03 -3.59
C ILE A 98 15.93 2.00 -2.37
N CYS A 99 16.38 1.45 -1.25
CA CYS A 99 15.57 1.33 -0.03
C CYS A 99 15.21 2.70 0.54
N GLU A 100 16.17 3.60 0.72
CA GLU A 100 15.93 4.95 1.28
C GLU A 100 14.94 5.75 0.43
N LYS A 101 15.10 5.73 -0.90
CA LYS A 101 14.19 6.45 -1.81
C LYS A 101 12.79 5.88 -1.81
N LEU A 102 12.64 4.56 -1.71
CA LEU A 102 11.35 3.89 -1.59
C LEU A 102 10.68 4.27 -0.27
N GLU A 103 11.40 4.14 0.84
CA GLU A 103 10.87 4.39 2.18
C GLU A 103 10.50 5.86 2.39
N ASP A 104 11.27 6.80 1.85
CA ASP A 104 10.94 8.23 1.88
C ASP A 104 9.62 8.55 1.17
N CYS A 105 9.36 7.89 0.05
CA CYS A 105 8.07 7.99 -0.64
C CYS A 105 6.97 7.37 0.22
N SER A 106 7.22 6.17 0.75
CA SER A 106 6.25 5.43 1.55
C SER A 106 5.83 6.17 2.83
N ARG A 107 6.77 6.72 3.59
CA ARG A 107 6.50 7.55 4.79
C ARG A 107 5.63 8.77 4.47
N LYS A 108 5.86 9.43 3.33
CA LYS A 108 5.05 10.57 2.88
C LYS A 108 3.64 10.14 2.51
N LEU A 109 3.50 9.10 1.68
CA LEU A 109 2.19 8.66 1.19
C LEU A 109 1.33 8.07 2.31
N ILE A 110 1.91 7.34 3.26
CA ILE A 110 1.18 6.77 4.41
C ILE A 110 0.94 7.78 5.54
N LYS A 111 1.56 8.97 5.46
CA LYS A 111 1.53 9.99 6.53
C LYS A 111 1.99 9.42 7.87
N GLU A 112 3.24 8.97 7.90
CA GLU A 112 3.85 8.34 9.07
C GLU A 112 3.54 9.12 10.37
N ASN A 113 3.03 8.40 11.38
CA ASN A 113 2.54 8.95 12.63
C ASN A 113 2.72 7.94 13.77
N GLY A 114 3.97 7.76 14.21
CA GLY A 114 4.32 6.82 15.27
C GLY A 114 3.80 5.42 14.96
N LEU A 115 3.05 4.82 15.89
CA LEU A 115 2.47 3.48 15.71
C LEU A 115 1.11 3.48 15.00
N ASN A 116 0.53 4.65 14.73
CA ASN A 116 -0.79 4.76 14.10
C ASN A 116 -0.71 4.60 12.58
N ALA A 117 0.38 5.04 11.96
CA ALA A 117 0.59 4.94 10.51
C ALA A 117 2.09 4.87 10.23
N GLY A 118 2.51 4.00 9.32
CA GLY A 118 3.93 3.85 9.05
C GLY A 118 4.28 2.66 8.15
N LEU A 119 5.56 2.35 8.13
CA LEU A 119 6.11 1.18 7.44
C LEU A 119 5.92 -0.06 8.32
N ALA A 120 5.35 -1.13 7.76
CA ALA A 120 5.05 -2.34 8.51
C ALA A 120 6.30 -3.17 8.83
N PHE A 121 7.26 -3.18 7.91
CA PHE A 121 8.53 -3.89 8.01
C PHE A 121 9.55 -3.24 7.05
N PRO A 122 10.87 -3.50 7.22
CA PRO A 122 11.91 -2.94 6.36
C PRO A 122 11.73 -3.31 4.89
N THR A 123 12.22 -2.46 3.99
CA THR A 123 12.21 -2.74 2.56
C THR A 123 13.17 -3.89 2.23
N GLY A 124 12.61 -5.08 2.00
CA GLY A 124 13.32 -6.22 1.43
C GLY A 124 13.66 -5.98 -0.03
N CYS A 125 14.92 -6.21 -0.39
CA CYS A 125 15.46 -6.03 -1.74
C CYS A 125 16.36 -7.21 -2.13
N SER A 126 15.93 -8.43 -1.80
CA SER A 126 16.75 -9.65 -1.87
C SER A 126 17.16 -9.98 -3.31
N LEU A 127 18.44 -10.28 -3.54
CA LEU A 127 19.02 -10.53 -4.86
C LEU A 127 19.22 -12.02 -5.13
N ASN A 128 18.92 -12.44 -6.36
CA ASN A 128 19.26 -13.76 -6.90
C ASN A 128 18.80 -14.92 -6.01
N ASN A 129 19.75 -15.73 -5.52
CA ASN A 129 19.49 -16.89 -4.67
C ASN A 129 18.96 -16.55 -3.28
N CYS A 130 19.10 -15.29 -2.82
CA CYS A 130 18.49 -14.84 -1.57
C CYS A 130 17.00 -14.56 -1.82
N ALA A 131 16.12 -15.34 -1.19
CA ALA A 131 14.68 -15.25 -1.47
C ALA A 131 14.00 -14.06 -0.78
N ALA A 132 14.36 -13.77 0.47
CA ALA A 132 13.68 -12.79 1.32
C ALA A 132 14.61 -12.26 2.43
N HIS A 133 14.14 -11.23 3.13
CA HIS A 133 14.71 -10.66 4.36
C HIS A 133 16.11 -10.04 4.24
N TYR A 134 16.63 -9.82 3.04
CA TYR A 134 17.78 -8.93 2.85
C TYR A 134 17.30 -7.49 2.63
N THR A 135 17.80 -6.60 3.47
CA THR A 135 17.81 -5.14 3.31
C THR A 135 19.22 -4.66 3.72
N PRO A 136 19.80 -3.65 3.06
CA PRO A 136 21.18 -3.25 3.33
C PRO A 136 21.31 -2.62 4.73
N ASN A 137 22.36 -3.02 5.45
CA ASN A 137 22.82 -2.29 6.64
C ASN A 137 23.74 -1.13 6.24
N ALA A 138 24.02 -0.22 7.18
CA ALA A 138 24.98 0.85 6.96
C ALA A 138 26.35 0.30 6.50
N GLY A 139 26.88 0.86 5.41
CA GLY A 139 28.14 0.43 4.81
C GLY A 139 28.03 -0.70 3.79
N ASP A 140 26.82 -1.22 3.52
CA ASP A 140 26.59 -2.14 2.41
C ASP A 140 26.78 -1.40 1.07
N THR A 141 27.78 -1.83 0.30
CA THR A 141 28.15 -1.26 -1.00
C THR A 141 27.57 -2.05 -2.18
N THR A 142 26.62 -2.97 -1.93
CA THR A 142 25.97 -3.76 -2.98
C THR A 142 25.28 -2.84 -3.98
N VAL A 143 25.62 -3.01 -5.25
CA VAL A 143 25.03 -2.30 -6.38
C VAL A 143 24.19 -3.28 -7.17
N LEU A 144 22.95 -2.90 -7.48
CA LEU A 144 22.06 -3.68 -8.34
C LEU A 144 22.71 -3.84 -9.73
N GLN A 145 22.84 -5.07 -10.20
CA GLN A 145 23.40 -5.40 -11.51
C GLN A 145 22.31 -5.66 -12.56
N TYR A 146 22.71 -5.70 -13.83
CA TYR A 146 21.78 -5.96 -14.94
C TYR A 146 21.14 -7.35 -14.89
N ASP A 147 21.93 -8.36 -14.55
CA ASP A 147 21.48 -9.76 -14.49
C ASP A 147 20.83 -10.13 -13.15
N ASP A 148 20.71 -9.18 -12.21
CA ASP A 148 20.14 -9.44 -10.90
C ASP A 148 18.62 -9.63 -10.96
N ILE A 149 18.14 -10.66 -10.26
CA ILE A 149 16.73 -10.83 -9.94
C ILE A 149 16.48 -10.30 -8.52
N CYS A 150 16.05 -9.04 -8.44
CA CYS A 150 15.71 -8.37 -7.18
C CYS A 150 14.23 -8.55 -6.83
N LYS A 151 13.95 -8.99 -5.60
CA LYS A 151 12.60 -9.05 -5.03
C LYS A 151 12.40 -7.83 -4.14
N ILE A 152 11.49 -6.94 -4.54
CA ILE A 152 11.08 -5.77 -3.74
C ILE A 152 9.87 -6.18 -2.89
N ASP A 153 10.07 -6.21 -1.59
CA ASP A 153 9.07 -6.59 -0.58
C ASP A 153 9.05 -5.53 0.52
N PHE A 154 7.96 -4.77 0.61
CA PHE A 154 7.83 -3.69 1.59
C PHE A 154 6.38 -3.62 2.04
N GLY A 155 6.17 -3.12 3.25
CA GLY A 155 4.83 -3.06 3.82
C GLY A 155 4.47 -1.69 4.36
N THR A 156 3.18 -1.41 4.40
CA THR A 156 2.58 -0.18 4.95
C THR A 156 1.45 -0.54 5.90
N HIS A 157 1.15 0.35 6.86
CA HIS A 157 0.03 0.12 7.75
C HIS A 157 -0.67 1.38 8.21
N ILE A 158 -1.94 1.22 8.55
CA ILE A 158 -2.77 2.13 9.34
C ILE A 158 -3.32 1.31 10.51
N SER A 159 -3.21 1.81 11.75
CA SER A 159 -3.75 1.16 12.97
C SER A 159 -3.37 -0.32 13.13
N GLY A 160 -2.15 -0.70 12.71
CA GLY A 160 -1.68 -2.08 12.73
C GLY A 160 -2.33 -3.03 11.70
N LYS A 161 -3.04 -2.51 10.69
CA LYS A 161 -3.53 -3.27 9.52
C LYS A 161 -2.45 -3.28 8.45
N PHE A 162 -1.67 -4.36 8.43
CA PHE A 162 -0.50 -4.51 7.58
C PHE A 162 -0.89 -4.91 6.15
N LEU A 163 -0.36 -4.19 5.17
CA LEU A 163 -0.31 -4.61 3.78
C LEU A 163 1.14 -4.76 3.34
#